data_AF-A0A1R3TUI5-F1
#
_entry.id   AF-A0A1R3TUI5-F1
#
_cell.length_a   1.000
_cell.length_b   1.000
_cell.length_c   1.000
_cell.angle_alpha   90.00
_cell.angle_beta   90.00
_cell.angle_gamma   90.00
#
_symmetry.space_group_name_H-M   'P 1'
#
loop_
_entity.id
_entity.type
_entity.pdbx_description
1 polymer ?
#
loop_
_entity_poly.entity_id
_entity_poly.type
_entity_poly.pdbx_seq_one_letter_code
_entity_poly.pdbx_strand_id
1 'polypeptide(L)' 'MKLHDLVALAVDGVISPEDAAELNRDLASKTLSDIAPEERQNVLDYLLSAMRHDSVDHDLRGKIDALIIELQGR' A
#
# COMPACT_ATOMS: atom_id res chain seq x y z
N MET A 1 -1.34 -11.55 0.50
CA MET A 1 -2.25 -10.53 -0.06
C MET A 1 -1.58 -9.70 -1.17
N LYS A 2 -2.36 -9.25 -2.17
CA LYS A 2 -1.96 -8.35 -3.27
C LYS A 2 -2.86 -7.12 -3.36
N LEU A 3 -2.51 -6.14 -4.20
CA LEU A 3 -3.31 -4.93 -4.42
C LEU A 3 -4.81 -5.22 -4.69
N HIS A 4 -5.13 -6.20 -5.54
CA HIS A 4 -6.54 -6.53 -5.83
C HIS A 4 -7.31 -7.00 -4.59
N ASP A 5 -6.64 -7.69 -3.67
CA ASP A 5 -7.24 -8.14 -2.42
C ASP A 5 -7.52 -6.96 -1.48
N LEU A 6 -6.65 -5.93 -1.49
CA LEU A 6 -6.84 -4.70 -0.73
C LEU A 6 -8.10 -3.95 -1.19
N VAL A 7 -8.32 -3.89 -2.50
CA VAL A 7 -9.47 -3.20 -3.09
C VAL A 7 -10.78 -3.96 -2.84
N ALA A 8 -10.70 -5.29 -2.76
CA ALA A 8 -11.83 -6.15 -2.41
C ALA A 8 -12.15 -6.15 -0.91
N LEU A 9 -11.23 -5.68 -0.06
CA LEU A 9 -11.49 -5.54 1.37
C LEU A 9 -12.48 -4.40 1.60
N ALA A 10 -13.56 -4.69 2.34
CA ALA A 10 -14.39 -3.64 2.89
C ALA A 10 -13.54 -2.75 3.83
N VAL A 11 -13.94 -1.48 3.97
CA VAL A 11 -13.23 -0.43 4.74
C VAL A 11 -12.84 -0.85 6.17
N ASP A 12 -13.51 -1.87 6.73
CA ASP A 12 -13.29 -2.40 8.08
C ASP A 12 -12.62 -3.79 8.13
N GLY A 13 -12.10 -4.30 7.02
CA GLY A 13 -11.46 -5.60 6.97
C GLY A 13 -10.13 -5.61 7.74
N VAL A 14 -9.93 -6.61 8.59
CA VAL A 14 -8.68 -6.80 9.32
C VAL A 14 -7.67 -7.48 8.40
N ILE A 15 -6.53 -6.82 8.18
CA ILE A 15 -5.38 -7.39 7.46
C ILE A 15 -4.45 -8.04 8.49
N SER A 16 -4.09 -9.30 8.28
CA SER A 16 -3.12 -9.99 9.14
C SER A 16 -1.71 -9.40 8.96
N PRO A 17 -0.79 -9.54 9.93
CA PRO A 17 0.59 -9.07 9.77
C PRO A 17 1.30 -9.70 8.56
N GLU A 18 1.02 -10.97 8.25
CA GLU A 18 1.59 -11.68 7.11
C GLU A 18 1.04 -11.12 5.79
N ASP A 19 -0.27 -10.87 5.72
CA ASP A 19 -0.91 -10.25 4.57
C ASP A 19 -0.41 -8.83 4.35
N ALA A 20 -0.23 -8.05 5.41
CA ALA A 20 0.32 -6.71 5.32
C ALA A 20 1.76 -6.74 4.79
N ALA A 21 2.59 -7.69 5.24
CA ALA A 21 3.96 -7.85 4.74
C ALA A 21 3.99 -8.22 3.25
N GLU A 22 3.12 -9.12 2.79
CA GLU A 22 3.00 -9.47 1.38
C GLU A 22 2.49 -8.29 0.53
N LEU A 23 1.48 -7.57 1.01
CA LEU A 23 0.93 -6.41 0.34
C LEU A 23 1.97 -5.28 0.22
N ASN A 24 2.75 -5.03 1.27
CA ASN A 24 3.85 -4.06 1.23
C ASN A 24 4.91 -4.44 0.20
N ARG A 25 5.23 -5.72 0.04
CA ARG A 25 6.15 -6.20 -1.01
C ARG A 25 5.57 -6.02 -2.41
N ASP A 26 4.29 -6.33 -2.59
CA ASP A 26 3.59 -6.11 -3.86
C ASP A 26 3.58 -4.63 -4.25
N LEU A 27 3.15 -3.75 -3.33
CA LEU A 27 3.08 -2.31 -3.56
C LEU A 27 4.46 -1.68 -3.78
N ALA A 28 5.51 -2.14 -3.08
CA ALA A 28 6.87 -1.66 -3.30
C ALA A 28 7.43 -1.96 -4.70
N SER A 29 6.80 -2.87 -5.46
CA SER A 29 7.16 -3.16 -6.85
C SER A 29 6.33 -2.39 -7.89
N LYS A 30 5.28 -1.69 -7.46
CA LYS A 30 4.32 -1.01 -8.31
C LYS A 30 4.67 0.46 -8.51
N THR A 31 4.21 0.99 -9.62
CA THR A 31 4.25 2.40 -9.96
C THR A 31 2.85 3.00 -9.92
N LEU A 32 2.80 4.32 -10.04
CA LEU A 32 1.59 5.09 -10.22
C LEU A 32 0.64 4.57 -11.31
N SER A 33 1.18 4.00 -12.39
CA SER A 33 0.42 3.51 -13.53
C SER A 33 -0.20 2.14 -13.28
N ASP A 34 0.30 1.40 -12.29
CA ASP A 34 -0.18 0.05 -11.94
C ASP A 34 -1.39 0.07 -10.98
N ILE A 35 -1.84 1.27 -10.57
CA ILE A 35 -2.94 1.48 -9.62
C ILE A 35 -4.04 2.28 -10.32
N ALA A 36 -5.23 1.69 -10.40
CA ALA A 36 -6.38 2.30 -11.05
C ALA A 36 -6.78 3.61 -10.33
N PRO A 37 -7.16 4.68 -11.06
CA PRO A 37 -7.52 5.99 -10.50
C PRO A 37 -8.39 5.97 -9.24
N GLU A 38 -9.41 5.13 -9.26
CA GLU A 38 -10.42 4.93 -8.22
C GLU A 38 -9.87 4.24 -6.96
N GLU A 39 -8.76 3.51 -7.06
CA GLU A 39 -8.15 2.76 -5.95
C GLU A 39 -7.07 3.57 -5.22
N ARG A 40 -6.61 4.67 -5.83
CA ARG A 40 -5.43 5.43 -5.40
C ARG A 40 -5.54 5.94 -3.98
N GLN A 41 -6.72 6.43 -3.59
CA GLN A 41 -6.95 6.92 -2.24
C GLN A 41 -6.85 5.79 -1.21
N ASN A 42 -7.47 4.64 -1.50
CA ASN A 42 -7.42 3.48 -0.61
C ASN A 42 -5.98 2.95 -0.43
N VAL A 43 -5.21 2.90 -1.52
CA VAL A 43 -3.80 2.50 -1.45
C VAL A 43 -2.98 3.52 -0.64
N LEU A 44 -3.21 4.82 -0.85
CA LEU A 44 -2.53 5.86 -0.09
C LEU A 44 -2.83 5.75 1.42
N ASP A 45 -4.10 5.60 1.78
CA ASP A 45 -4.54 5.49 3.18
C ASP A 45 -3.93 4.26 3.86
N TYR A 46 -3.91 3.12 3.15
CA TYR A 46 -3.23 1.92 3.61
C TYR A 46 -1.73 2.16 3.85
N LEU A 47 -1.01 2.72 2.87
CA LEU A 47 0.45 2.90 2.95
C LEU A 47 0.85 3.90 4.05
N LEU A 48 0.09 4.98 4.22
CA LEU A 48 0.28 5.93 5.32
C LEU A 48 0.09 5.25 6.69
N SER A 49 -0.94 4.42 6.82
CA SER A 49 -1.17 3.65 8.04
C SER A 49 -0.03 2.65 8.30
N ALA A 50 0.39 1.92 7.28
CA ALA A 50 1.48 0.94 7.36
C ALA A 50 2.81 1.59 7.77
N MET A 51 3.15 2.75 7.21
CA MET A 51 4.35 3.51 7.57
C MET A 51 4.29 4.06 9.01
N ARG A 52 3.12 4.54 9.43
CA ARG A 52 2.89 5.04 10.80
C ARG A 52 3.02 3.95 11.86
N HIS A 53 2.62 2.72 11.53
CA HIS A 53 2.67 1.56 12.44
C HIS A 53 3.96 0.73 12.29
N ASP A 54 4.99 1.26 11.63
CA ASP A 54 6.25 0.54 11.37
C ASP A 54 6.05 -0.86 10.74
N SER A 55 4.96 -1.05 9.99
CA SER A 55 4.57 -2.34 9.42
C SER A 55 5.26 -2.64 8.08
N VAL A 56 6.16 -1.76 7.64
CA VAL A 56 6.90 -1.86 6.39
C VAL A 56 8.35 -2.23 6.67
N ASP A 57 8.82 -3.33 6.05
CA ASP A 57 10.22 -3.77 6.13
C ASP A 57 11.17 -2.63 5.73
N HIS A 58 12.29 -2.48 6.43
CA HIS A 58 13.23 -1.38 6.24
C HIS A 58 13.69 -1.22 4.77
N ASP A 59 13.96 -2.34 4.10
CA ASP A 59 14.41 -2.37 2.70
C ASP A 59 13.32 -1.92 1.69
N LEU A 60 12.05 -1.88 2.12
CA LEU A 60 10.92 -1.46 1.29
C LEU A 60 10.53 0.01 1.54
N ARG A 61 10.89 0.59 2.70
CA ARG A 61 10.44 1.94 3.11
C ARG A 61 10.74 2.99 2.06
N GLY A 62 11.92 2.98 1.43
CA GLY A 62 12.27 3.96 0.41
C GLY A 62 11.40 3.87 -0.86
N LYS A 63 10.99 2.67 -1.26
CA LYS A 63 10.11 2.46 -2.41
C LYS A 63 8.67 2.83 -2.09
N ILE A 64 8.22 2.50 -0.89
CA ILE A 64 6.89 2.86 -0.40
C ILE A 64 6.75 4.38 -0.25
N ASP A 65 7.78 5.05 0.28
CA ASP A 65 7.79 6.51 0.42
C ASP A 65 7.72 7.21 -0.94
N ALA A 66 8.50 6.73 -1.93
CA ALA A 66 8.41 7.23 -3.30
C ALA A 66 7.00 7.07 -3.89
N LEU A 67 6.38 5.90 -3.72
CA LEU A 67 5.01 5.65 -4.19
C LEU A 67 3.99 6.56 -3.49
N ILE A 68 4.12 6.81 -2.18
CA ILE A 68 3.28 7.74 -1.42
C ILE A 68 3.39 9.17 -1.99
N ILE A 69 4.60 9.64 -2.28
CA ILE A 69 4.83 10.97 -2.86
C ILE A 69 4.13 11.08 -4.21
N GLU A 70 4.27 10.07 -5.07
CA GLU A 70 3.59 10.07 -6.36
C GLU A 70 2.06 10.02 -6.20
N LEU A 71 1.53 9.26 -5.24
CA LEU A 71 0.09 9.17 -4.92
C LEU A 71 -0.48 10.51 -4.44
N GLN A 72 0.27 11.28 -3.64
CA GLN A 72 -0.12 12.59 -3.10
C GLN A 72 0.00 13.74 -4.09
N GLY A 73 0.90 13.62 -5.07
CA GLY A 73 1.10 14.61 -6.14
C GLY A 73 0.11 14.53 -7.29
N ARG A 74 -0.96 13.74 -7.14
CA ARG A 74 -1.98 13.49 -8.16
C ARG A 74 -3.11 14.51 -8.17
#